data_AF-A0A542IUV2-F1
#
_entry.id   AF-A0A542IUV2-F1
#
_cell.length_a   1.000
_cell.length_b   1.000
_cell.length_c   1.000
_cell.angle_alpha   90.00
_cell.angle_beta   90.00
_cell.angle_gamma   90.00
#
_symmetry.space_group_name_H-M   'P 1'
#
loop_
_entity.id
_entity.type
_entity.pdbx_description
1 polymer ?
#
loop_
_entity_poly.entity_id
_entity_poly.type
_entity_poly.pdbx_seq_one_letter_code
_entity_poly.pdbx_strand_id
1 'polypeptide(L)'
;MSGGVEDFRKRLERAAEVRSYRGAGISAEEEAALDALDAQEREKRRKVSDAARAEYLVRDAMAQGKFDNLKYAGKPIPGLGERYDPDWWVKGLLQRENISGLGPAAILLRTEDAELDAKLDAQYTEQQVQDILQDFNRRVIDARRQLQGGPPVITKTRDVEDEVERWRHRRAARAEQAPPPEPESPRSWWQRLWKGAG
;
A
#
# COMPACT_ATOMS: atom_id res chain seq x y z
N MET A 1 -34.29 -68.88 19.31
CA MET A 1 -34.25 -67.81 18.29
C MET A 1 -33.75 -66.49 18.91
N SER A 2 -32.53 -66.46 19.49
CA SER A 2 -32.06 -65.33 20.33
C SER A 2 -30.92 -64.50 19.70
N GLY A 3 -30.04 -65.12 18.90
CA GLY A 3 -28.82 -64.44 18.40
C GLY A 3 -29.06 -63.29 17.40
N GLY A 4 -30.16 -63.32 16.65
CA GLY A 4 -30.46 -62.26 15.66
C GLY A 4 -30.80 -60.91 16.28
N VAL A 5 -31.30 -60.88 17.53
CA VAL A 5 -31.67 -59.64 18.24
C VAL A 5 -30.43 -58.96 18.82
N GLU A 6 -29.44 -59.73 19.29
CA GLU A 6 -28.16 -59.20 19.76
C GLU A 6 -27.31 -58.64 18.62
N ASP A 7 -27.26 -59.34 17.48
CA ASP A 7 -26.54 -58.86 16.29
C ASP A 7 -27.18 -57.61 15.71
N PHE A 8 -28.51 -57.52 15.73
CA PHE A 8 -29.24 -56.32 15.31
C PHE A 8 -28.98 -55.15 16.25
N ARG A 9 -28.97 -55.38 17.58
CA ARG A 9 -28.59 -54.36 18.58
C ARG A 9 -27.17 -53.86 18.39
N LYS A 10 -26.18 -54.75 18.21
CA LYS A 10 -24.78 -54.37 17.97
C LYS A 10 -24.62 -53.57 16.68
N ARG A 11 -25.36 -53.91 15.62
CA ARG A 11 -25.37 -53.14 14.36
C ARG A 11 -26.02 -51.77 14.53
N LEU A 12 -27.07 -51.66 15.33
CA LEU A 12 -27.74 -50.39 15.66
C LEU A 12 -26.86 -49.49 16.52
N GLU A 13 -26.19 -50.02 17.54
CA GLU A 13 -25.20 -49.29 18.35
C GLU A 13 -24.06 -48.76 17.47
N ARG A 14 -23.48 -49.62 16.62
CA ARG A 14 -22.39 -49.21 15.73
C ARG A 14 -22.85 -48.17 14.70
N ALA A 15 -24.10 -48.25 14.23
CA ALA A 15 -24.68 -47.27 13.31
C ALA A 15 -25.15 -45.97 14.01
N ALA A 16 -25.39 -46.00 15.32
CA ALA A 16 -25.67 -44.82 16.13
C ALA A 16 -24.36 -44.10 16.47
N GLU A 17 -23.33 -44.85 16.83
CA GLU A 17 -21.96 -44.39 17.06
C GLU A 17 -21.40 -43.71 15.79
N VAL A 18 -21.46 -44.37 14.63
CA VAL A 18 -21.03 -43.77 13.35
C VAL A 18 -21.87 -42.54 12.94
N ARG A 19 -23.12 -42.40 13.41
CA ARG A 19 -23.96 -41.22 13.18
C ARG A 19 -23.67 -40.07 14.13
N SER A 20 -23.30 -40.33 15.38
CA SER A 20 -22.81 -39.28 16.29
C SER A 20 -21.49 -38.69 15.80
N TYR A 21 -20.66 -39.50 15.14
CA TYR A 21 -19.39 -39.07 14.52
C TYR A 21 -19.54 -38.14 13.30
N ARG A 22 -20.70 -38.05 12.63
CA ARG A 22 -20.88 -37.15 11.47
C ARG A 22 -21.40 -35.75 11.85
N GLY A 23 -21.88 -35.56 13.09
CA GLY A 23 -22.52 -34.32 13.55
C GLY A 23 -21.95 -33.69 14.82
N ALA A 24 -21.29 -34.49 15.68
CA ALA A 24 -20.50 -33.99 16.80
C ALA A 24 -19.01 -34.11 16.43
N GLY A 25 -18.18 -33.21 16.94
CA GLY A 25 -16.73 -33.25 16.73
C GLY A 25 -16.10 -34.58 17.13
N ILE A 26 -14.79 -34.69 16.88
CA ILE A 26 -13.94 -35.79 17.32
C ILE A 26 -14.29 -36.28 18.74
N SER A 27 -14.18 -37.58 18.97
CA SER A 27 -14.48 -38.14 20.30
C SER A 27 -13.56 -37.53 21.37
N ALA A 28 -13.97 -37.57 22.64
CA ALA A 28 -13.13 -37.07 23.74
C ALA A 28 -11.75 -37.77 23.80
N GLU A 29 -11.68 -39.04 23.37
CA GLU A 29 -10.43 -39.79 23.27
C GLU A 29 -9.54 -39.29 22.12
N GLU A 30 -10.14 -38.96 20.98
CA GLU A 30 -9.45 -38.39 19.82
C GLU A 30 -8.99 -36.94 20.09
N GLU A 31 -9.80 -36.14 20.79
CA GLU A 31 -9.44 -34.80 21.25
C GLU A 31 -8.24 -34.84 22.21
N ALA A 32 -8.27 -35.73 23.20
CA ALA A 32 -7.15 -35.95 24.10
C ALA A 32 -5.89 -36.45 23.36
N ALA A 33 -6.06 -37.25 22.31
CA ALA A 33 -4.95 -37.70 21.47
C ALA A 33 -4.34 -36.56 20.65
N LEU A 34 -5.15 -35.68 20.06
CA LEU A 34 -4.66 -34.49 19.35
C LEU A 34 -3.97 -33.52 20.31
N ASP A 35 -4.53 -33.28 21.50
CA ASP A 35 -3.91 -32.46 22.53
C ASP A 35 -2.56 -33.02 22.98
N ALA A 36 -2.44 -34.34 23.09
CA ALA A 36 -1.17 -35.00 23.39
C ALA A 36 -0.14 -34.84 22.26
N LEU A 37 -0.57 -34.90 20.99
CA LEU A 37 0.29 -34.65 19.84
C LEU A 37 0.75 -33.18 19.80
N ASP A 38 -0.15 -32.25 20.05
CA ASP A 38 0.13 -30.81 20.16
C ASP A 38 1.09 -30.51 21.31
N ALA A 39 0.91 -31.14 22.47
CA ALA A 39 1.82 -31.02 23.61
C ALA A 39 3.22 -31.54 23.26
N GLN A 40 3.31 -32.70 22.62
CA GLN A 40 4.58 -33.24 22.12
C GLN A 40 5.23 -32.31 21.09
N GLU A 41 4.45 -31.68 20.21
CA GLU A 41 4.95 -30.72 19.24
C GLU A 41 5.48 -29.45 19.93
N ARG A 42 4.75 -28.92 20.92
CA ARG A 42 5.19 -27.77 21.73
C ARG A 42 6.48 -28.08 22.48
N GLU A 43 6.62 -29.27 23.06
CA GLU A 43 7.87 -29.70 23.69
C GLU A 43 9.03 -29.77 22.71
N LYS A 44 8.81 -30.35 21.51
CA LYS A 44 9.83 -30.39 20.44
C LYS A 44 10.24 -28.98 20.02
N ARG A 45 9.28 -28.05 19.87
CA ARG A 45 9.53 -26.65 19.55
C ARG A 45 10.33 -25.94 20.67
N ARG A 46 10.02 -26.20 21.95
CA ARG A 46 10.75 -25.62 23.10
C ARG A 46 12.18 -26.14 23.24
N LYS A 47 12.45 -27.38 22.83
CA LYS A 47 13.79 -27.97 22.84
C LYS A 47 14.75 -27.31 21.84
N VAL A 48 14.22 -26.68 20.79
CA VAL A 48 15.01 -25.89 19.84
C VAL A 48 14.94 -24.42 20.27
N SER A 49 16.06 -23.86 20.69
CA SER A 49 16.12 -22.43 21.00
C SER A 49 15.92 -21.60 19.74
N ASP A 50 15.40 -20.37 19.89
CA ASP A 50 15.26 -19.43 18.77
C ASP A 50 16.60 -19.14 18.10
N ALA A 51 17.69 -19.10 18.87
CA ALA A 51 19.05 -18.97 18.37
C ALA A 51 19.45 -20.16 17.49
N ALA A 52 19.22 -21.41 17.93
CA ALA A 52 19.54 -22.60 17.14
C ALA A 52 18.72 -22.67 15.84
N ARG A 53 17.46 -22.21 15.89
CA ARG A 53 16.62 -22.09 14.69
C ARG A 53 17.16 -21.03 13.73
N ALA A 54 17.53 -19.85 14.24
CA ALA A 54 18.11 -18.77 13.44
C ALA A 54 19.42 -19.21 12.77
N GLU A 55 20.32 -19.86 13.53
CA GLU A 55 21.57 -20.41 13.00
C GLU A 55 21.33 -21.42 11.87
N TYR A 56 20.39 -22.36 12.07
CA TYR A 56 20.02 -23.31 11.02
C TYR A 56 19.53 -22.62 9.75
N LEU A 57 18.63 -21.63 9.88
CA LEU A 57 18.08 -20.88 8.74
C LEU A 57 19.16 -20.08 8.01
N VAL A 58 20.09 -19.46 8.75
CA VAL A 58 21.22 -18.74 8.15
C VAL A 58 22.11 -19.72 7.38
N ARG A 59 22.45 -20.87 7.97
CA ARG A 59 23.26 -21.90 7.31
C ARG A 59 22.60 -22.46 6.05
N ASP A 60 21.31 -22.77 6.12
CA ASP A 60 20.53 -23.25 4.98
C ASP A 60 20.45 -22.19 3.85
N ALA A 61 20.22 -20.92 4.21
CA ALA A 61 20.21 -19.82 3.24
C ALA A 61 21.58 -19.58 2.59
N MET A 62 22.68 -19.72 3.34
CA MET A 62 24.04 -19.70 2.79
C MET A 62 24.27 -20.85 1.81
N ALA A 63 23.87 -22.09 2.16
CA ALA A 63 24.01 -23.25 1.28
C ALA A 63 23.20 -23.11 -0.02
N GLN A 64 22.08 -22.40 0.04
CA GLN A 64 21.24 -22.07 -1.13
C GLN A 64 21.77 -20.91 -1.97
N GLY A 65 22.88 -20.27 -1.57
CA GLY A 65 23.43 -19.10 -2.28
C GLY A 65 22.54 -17.87 -2.19
N LYS A 66 21.61 -17.78 -1.23
CA LYS A 66 20.72 -16.60 -1.07
C LYS A 66 21.48 -15.32 -0.69
N PHE A 67 22.72 -15.46 -0.24
CA PHE A 67 23.63 -14.35 0.04
C PHE A 67 24.59 -14.06 -1.14
N ASP A 68 24.49 -14.80 -2.24
CA ASP A 68 25.25 -14.51 -3.46
C ASP A 68 24.56 -13.36 -4.21
N ASN A 69 25.34 -12.47 -4.84
CA ASN A 69 24.84 -11.31 -5.59
C ASN A 69 23.99 -10.30 -4.81
N LEU A 70 24.29 -10.07 -3.52
CA LEU A 70 23.68 -8.97 -2.78
C LEU A 70 23.92 -7.63 -3.50
N LYS A 71 22.96 -6.70 -3.40
CA LYS A 71 22.99 -5.37 -4.07
C LYS A 71 24.32 -4.62 -3.88
N TYR A 72 24.94 -4.78 -2.70
CA TYR A 72 26.20 -4.14 -2.33
C TYR A 72 27.35 -5.14 -2.12
N ALA A 73 27.24 -6.38 -2.61
CA ALA A 73 28.35 -7.34 -2.55
C ALA A 73 29.60 -6.74 -3.23
N GLY A 74 30.69 -6.62 -2.48
CA GLY A 74 31.95 -6.03 -2.95
C GLY A 74 31.93 -4.51 -3.19
N LYS A 75 30.81 -3.83 -2.94
CA LYS A 75 30.68 -2.37 -3.05
C LYS A 75 30.80 -1.72 -1.67
N PRO A 76 31.30 -0.47 -1.58
CA PRO A 76 31.24 0.27 -0.33
C PRO A 76 29.79 0.38 0.15
N ILE A 77 29.56 0.15 1.44
CA ILE A 77 28.25 0.31 2.05
C ILE A 77 27.94 1.82 2.11
N PRO A 78 26.83 2.29 1.52
CA PRO A 78 26.44 3.69 1.62
C PRO A 78 26.27 4.12 3.08
N GLY A 79 26.85 5.25 3.47
CA GLY A 79 26.76 5.78 4.84
C GLY A 79 27.67 5.10 5.88
N LEU A 80 28.56 4.19 5.46
CA LEU A 80 29.53 3.55 6.35
C LEU A 80 30.58 4.57 6.83
N GLY A 81 30.64 4.81 8.13
CA GLY A 81 31.55 5.80 8.75
C GLY A 81 30.88 7.14 9.09
N GLU A 82 29.61 7.32 8.74
CA GLU A 82 28.80 8.43 9.24
C GLU A 82 28.39 8.19 10.71
N ARG A 83 27.96 9.26 11.39
CA ARG A 83 27.47 9.16 12.78
C ARG A 83 26.29 8.19 12.81
N TYR A 84 26.29 7.26 13.78
CA TYR A 84 25.19 6.31 13.96
C TYR A 84 23.85 7.04 14.03
N ASP A 85 22.98 6.74 13.08
CA ASP A 85 21.63 7.29 12.98
C ASP A 85 20.63 6.18 13.31
N PRO A 86 19.95 6.21 14.46
CA PRO A 86 18.95 5.20 14.83
C PRO A 86 17.85 5.00 13.78
N ASP A 87 17.56 6.04 12.98
CA ASP A 87 16.47 6.07 12.00
C ASP A 87 16.95 5.74 10.57
N TRP A 88 18.18 5.25 10.39
CA TRP A 88 18.77 4.98 9.07
C TRP A 88 17.89 4.07 8.20
N TRP A 89 17.27 3.06 8.80
CA TRP A 89 16.41 2.11 8.10
C TRP A 89 15.05 2.72 7.73
N VAL A 90 14.53 3.65 8.54
CA VAL A 90 13.29 4.41 8.27
C VAL A 90 13.52 5.36 7.11
N LYS A 91 14.63 6.11 7.12
CA LYS A 91 15.03 7.00 6.02
C LYS A 91 15.24 6.22 4.73
N GLY A 92 15.91 5.05 4.81
CA GLY A 92 16.07 4.15 3.68
C GLY A 92 14.74 3.60 3.15
N LEU A 93 13.77 3.33 4.03
CA LEU A 93 12.40 2.91 3.67
C LEU A 93 11.62 4.04 2.99
N LEU A 94 11.62 5.24 3.57
CA LEU A 94 10.99 6.42 2.98
C LEU A 94 11.53 6.68 1.55
N GLN A 95 12.85 6.61 1.39
CA GLN A 95 13.50 6.83 0.10
C GLN A 95 13.19 5.73 -0.92
N ARG A 96 13.21 4.44 -0.52
CA ARG A 96 12.96 3.34 -1.46
C ARG A 96 11.53 3.30 -1.98
N GLU A 97 10.56 3.63 -1.12
CA GLU A 97 9.13 3.63 -1.46
C GLU A 97 8.68 5.00 -2.01
N ASN A 98 9.59 5.96 -2.12
CA ASN A 98 9.32 7.34 -2.52
C ASN A 98 8.16 7.98 -1.73
N ILE A 99 8.12 7.72 -0.42
CA ILE A 99 7.08 8.23 0.45
C ILE A 99 7.35 9.72 0.71
N SER A 100 6.42 10.55 0.29
CA SER A 100 6.40 12.00 0.53
C SER A 100 5.22 12.39 1.41
N GLY A 101 5.09 13.67 1.76
CA GLY A 101 3.96 14.16 2.56
C GLY A 101 4.06 13.86 4.06
N LEU A 102 5.16 13.26 4.52
CA LEU A 102 5.43 13.00 5.93
C LEU A 102 6.37 14.07 6.47
N GLY A 103 5.81 15.05 7.17
CA GLY A 103 6.60 16.11 7.78
C GLY A 103 5.77 17.12 8.55
N PRO A 104 6.44 18.03 9.29
CA PRO A 104 5.75 19.15 9.93
C PRO A 104 5.00 19.99 8.91
N ALA A 105 3.82 20.49 9.28
CA ALA A 105 2.96 21.29 8.39
C ALA A 105 3.72 22.45 7.73
N ALA A 106 4.64 23.10 8.46
CA ALA A 106 5.48 24.19 7.93
C ALA A 106 6.30 23.79 6.69
N ILE A 107 6.84 22.57 6.66
CA ILE A 107 7.64 22.08 5.53
C ILE A 107 6.72 21.65 4.39
N LEU A 108 5.65 20.91 4.70
CA LEU A 108 4.69 20.43 3.71
C LEU A 108 4.03 21.58 2.94
N LEU A 109 3.55 22.61 3.66
CA LEU A 109 2.92 23.78 3.05
C LEU A 109 3.86 24.53 2.11
N ARG A 110 5.17 24.54 2.38
CA ARG A 110 6.14 25.18 1.50
C ARG A 110 6.34 24.40 0.20
N THR A 111 6.38 23.06 0.29
CA THR A 111 6.41 22.20 -0.90
C THR A 111 5.13 22.34 -1.70
N GLU A 112 3.98 22.35 -1.03
CA GLU A 112 2.69 22.54 -1.69
C GLU A 112 2.56 23.89 -2.37
N ASP A 113 3.02 24.99 -1.74
CA ASP A 113 3.04 26.33 -2.33
C ASP A 113 3.88 26.39 -3.62
N ALA A 114 5.02 25.67 -3.64
CA ALA A 114 5.88 25.58 -4.83
C ALA A 114 5.23 24.79 -5.98
N GLU A 115 4.39 23.80 -5.65
CA GLU A 115 3.66 22.98 -6.64
C GLU A 115 2.30 23.57 -7.02
N LEU A 116 1.83 24.59 -6.30
CA LEU A 116 0.45 25.08 -6.38
C LEU A 116 0.10 25.54 -7.78
N ASP A 117 0.96 26.34 -8.42
CA ASP A 117 0.71 26.87 -9.77
C ASP A 117 0.45 25.74 -10.78
N ALA A 118 1.27 24.68 -10.74
CA ALA A 118 1.10 23.52 -11.60
C ALA A 118 -0.19 22.74 -11.29
N LYS A 119 -0.58 22.64 -10.00
CA LYS A 119 -1.84 22.01 -9.59
C LYS A 119 -3.06 22.79 -10.08
N LEU A 120 -3.02 24.13 -10.03
CA LEU A 120 -4.10 24.99 -10.54
C LEU A 120 -4.22 24.89 -12.06
N ASP A 121 -3.09 24.85 -12.77
CA ASP A 121 -3.07 24.72 -14.24
C ASP A 121 -3.66 23.39 -14.75
N ALA A 122 -3.64 22.35 -13.91
CA ALA A 122 -4.29 21.07 -14.20
C ALA A 122 -5.82 21.11 -14.06
N GLN A 123 -6.39 22.14 -13.43
CA GLN A 123 -7.84 22.24 -13.22
C GLN A 123 -8.56 22.80 -14.46
N TYR A 124 -9.82 22.39 -14.60
CA TYR A 124 -10.66 22.75 -15.74
C TYR A 124 -11.69 23.83 -15.39
N THR A 125 -12.13 23.87 -14.13
CA THR A 125 -13.14 24.82 -13.69
C THR A 125 -12.56 25.80 -12.68
N GLU A 126 -13.10 27.00 -12.70
CA GLU A 126 -12.74 28.03 -11.74
C GLU A 126 -13.11 27.65 -10.30
N GLN A 127 -14.25 26.98 -10.11
CA GLN A 127 -14.65 26.50 -8.78
C GLN A 127 -13.59 25.58 -8.18
N GLN A 128 -12.99 24.67 -8.97
CA GLN A 128 -11.92 23.79 -8.50
C GLN A 128 -10.68 24.59 -8.05
N VAL A 129 -10.32 25.62 -8.80
CA VAL A 129 -9.20 26.51 -8.48
C VAL A 129 -9.47 27.25 -7.16
N GLN A 130 -10.67 27.81 -7.02
CA GLN A 130 -11.10 28.51 -5.79
C GLN A 130 -11.07 27.57 -4.58
N ASP A 131 -11.63 26.36 -4.70
CA ASP A 131 -11.70 25.38 -3.61
C ASP A 131 -10.29 24.97 -3.14
N ILE A 132 -9.36 24.73 -4.08
CA ILE A 132 -7.96 24.38 -3.77
C ILE A 132 -7.26 25.54 -3.05
N LEU A 133 -7.43 26.78 -3.52
CA LEU A 133 -6.84 27.96 -2.91
C LEU A 133 -7.37 28.22 -1.50
N GLN A 134 -8.68 28.08 -1.30
CA GLN A 134 -9.32 28.24 0.00
C GLN A 134 -8.86 27.16 0.98
N ASP A 135 -8.76 25.91 0.55
CA ASP A 135 -8.24 24.82 1.39
C ASP A 135 -6.77 25.05 1.77
N PHE A 136 -5.92 25.44 0.81
CA PHE A 136 -4.53 25.78 1.06
C PHE A 136 -4.41 26.91 2.09
N ASN A 137 -5.15 28.01 1.89
CA ASN A 137 -5.15 29.15 2.81
C ASN A 137 -5.62 28.76 4.21
N ARG A 138 -6.68 27.96 4.31
CA ARG A 138 -7.17 27.42 5.59
C ARG A 138 -6.08 26.64 6.31
N ARG A 139 -5.40 25.73 5.61
CA ARG A 139 -4.31 24.92 6.19
C ARG A 139 -3.11 25.77 6.60
N VAL A 140 -2.76 26.82 5.85
CA VAL A 140 -1.72 27.79 6.25
C VAL A 140 -2.11 28.53 7.54
N ILE A 141 -3.36 29.00 7.62
CA ILE A 141 -3.87 29.72 8.79
C ILE A 141 -3.90 28.79 10.01
N ASP A 142 -4.41 27.57 9.86
CA ASP A 142 -4.49 26.59 10.95
C ASP A 142 -3.09 26.21 11.44
N ALA A 143 -2.15 25.95 10.52
CA ALA A 143 -0.76 25.65 10.88
C ALA A 143 -0.09 26.82 11.64
N ARG A 144 -0.41 28.08 11.32
CA ARG A 144 0.08 29.26 12.07
C ARG A 144 -0.58 29.41 13.44
N ARG A 145 -1.85 29.02 13.55
CA ARG A 145 -2.61 29.04 14.82
C ARG A 145 -2.22 27.90 15.75
N GLN A 146 -1.63 26.84 15.21
CA GLN A 146 -1.15 25.71 15.97
C GLN A 146 -0.10 26.19 17.01
N LEU A 147 -0.44 26.14 18.30
CA LEU A 147 0.49 26.41 19.42
C LEU A 147 1.32 25.17 19.82
N GLN A 148 1.37 24.15 18.96
CA GLN A 148 1.98 22.85 19.25
C GLN A 148 3.52 22.86 19.17
N GLY A 149 4.13 24.03 18.98
CA GLY A 149 5.56 24.16 18.74
C GLY A 149 5.98 23.59 17.37
N GLY A 150 7.26 23.76 17.02
CA GLY A 150 7.83 23.30 15.77
C GLY A 150 8.40 24.41 14.89
N PRO A 151 8.89 24.08 13.69
CA PRO A 151 9.45 25.06 12.76
C PRO A 151 8.42 26.13 12.39
N PRO A 152 8.82 27.41 12.29
CA PRO A 152 7.89 28.50 12.01
C PRO A 152 7.25 28.35 10.62
N VAL A 153 5.93 28.58 10.54
CA VAL A 153 5.18 28.58 9.27
C VAL A 153 5.37 29.93 8.56
N ILE A 154 6.33 29.98 7.65
CA ILE A 154 6.65 31.18 6.86
C ILE A 154 5.88 31.27 5.53
N THR A 155 5.20 30.20 5.12
CA THR A 155 4.41 30.15 3.87
C THR A 155 3.29 31.18 3.91
N LYS A 156 3.14 31.97 2.84
CA LYS A 156 2.12 33.02 2.73
C LYS A 156 0.78 32.45 2.25
N THR A 157 -0.31 33.09 2.63
CA THR A 157 -1.62 32.85 2.01
C THR A 157 -1.63 33.47 0.61
N ARG A 158 -2.42 32.89 -0.29
CA ARG A 158 -2.61 33.32 -1.68
C ARG A 158 -3.93 34.07 -1.80
N ASP A 159 -3.93 35.21 -2.47
CA ASP A 159 -5.18 35.91 -2.79
C ASP A 159 -5.96 35.10 -3.83
N VAL A 160 -7.24 34.82 -3.57
CA VAL A 160 -8.00 33.84 -4.36
C VAL A 160 -8.36 34.45 -5.71
N GLU A 161 -8.85 35.68 -5.70
CA GLU A 161 -9.27 36.42 -6.86
C GLU A 161 -8.08 36.64 -7.82
N ASP A 162 -6.94 37.09 -7.30
CA ASP A 162 -5.73 37.32 -8.10
C ASP A 162 -5.18 36.03 -8.75
N GLU A 163 -5.24 34.89 -8.04
CA GLU A 163 -4.77 33.62 -8.57
C GLU A 163 -5.73 33.05 -9.63
N VAL A 164 -7.04 33.24 -9.45
CA VAL A 164 -8.05 32.85 -10.44
C VAL A 164 -7.88 33.66 -11.73
N GLU A 165 -7.67 34.97 -11.63
CA GLU A 165 -7.39 35.81 -12.80
C GLU A 165 -6.12 35.34 -13.53
N ARG A 166 -5.03 35.11 -12.78
CA ARG A 166 -3.78 34.57 -13.35
C ARG A 166 -3.98 33.22 -14.03
N TRP A 167 -4.76 32.32 -13.43
CA TRP A 167 -5.11 31.03 -14.03
C TRP A 167 -5.91 31.20 -15.33
N ARG A 168 -6.94 32.07 -15.35
CA ARG A 168 -7.72 32.38 -16.57
C ARG A 168 -6.81 32.91 -17.68
N HIS A 169 -5.88 33.81 -17.36
CA HIS A 169 -4.91 34.33 -18.32
C HIS A 169 -3.99 33.24 -18.89
N ARG A 170 -3.44 32.36 -18.04
CA ARG A 170 -2.60 31.24 -18.51
C ARG A 170 -3.38 30.28 -19.41
N ARG A 171 -4.66 30.02 -19.11
CA ARG A 171 -5.53 29.19 -19.94
C ARG A 171 -5.84 29.82 -21.30
N ALA A 172 -6.17 31.11 -21.32
CA ALA A 172 -6.42 31.83 -22.56
C ALA A 172 -5.19 31.82 -23.48
N ALA A 173 -4.00 32.11 -22.94
CA ALA A 173 -2.74 32.06 -23.69
C ALA A 173 -2.45 30.66 -24.26
N ARG A 174 -2.76 29.58 -23.52
CA ARG A 174 -2.63 28.20 -24.01
C ARG A 174 -3.62 27.90 -25.14
N ALA A 175 -4.85 28.42 -25.06
CA ALA A 175 -5.85 28.23 -26.11
C ALA A 175 -5.45 28.96 -27.40
N GLU A 176 -4.86 30.15 -27.30
CA GLU A 176 -4.35 30.91 -28.46
C GLU A 176 -3.14 30.24 -29.12
N GLN A 177 -2.32 29.52 -28.36
CA GLN A 177 -1.18 28.75 -28.85
C GLN A 177 -1.56 27.38 -29.43
N ALA A 178 -2.81 26.94 -29.26
CA ALA A 178 -3.26 25.69 -29.84
C ALA A 178 -3.28 25.82 -31.37
N PRO A 179 -2.62 24.92 -32.12
CA PRO A 179 -2.69 24.96 -33.57
C PRO A 179 -4.16 24.89 -34.01
N PRO A 180 -4.58 25.68 -35.00
CA PRO A 180 -5.95 25.63 -35.50
C PRO A 180 -6.28 24.18 -35.85
N PRO A 181 -7.51 23.71 -35.53
CA PRO A 181 -7.89 22.33 -35.84
C PRO A 181 -7.63 22.11 -37.33
N GLU A 182 -6.81 21.09 -37.64
CA GLU A 182 -6.59 20.69 -39.03
C GLU A 182 -7.97 20.51 -39.67
N PRO A 183 -8.23 21.13 -40.84
CA PRO A 183 -9.51 20.98 -41.48
C PRO A 183 -9.75 19.49 -41.68
N GLU A 184 -10.82 18.95 -41.08
CA GLU A 184 -11.21 17.56 -41.28
C GLU A 184 -11.31 17.35 -42.79
N SER A 185 -10.31 16.65 -43.36
CA SER A 185 -10.26 16.40 -44.79
C SER A 185 -11.57 15.71 -45.15
N PRO A 186 -12.41 16.30 -46.03
CA PRO A 186 -13.72 15.77 -46.30
C PRO A 186 -13.55 14.32 -46.76
N ARG A 187 -14.12 13.39 -46.01
CA ARG A 187 -14.02 11.95 -46.30
C ARG A 187 -14.48 11.75 -47.74
N SER A 188 -13.52 11.45 -48.61
CA SER A 188 -13.74 11.28 -50.04
C SER A 188 -14.79 10.20 -50.26
N TRP A 189 -15.79 10.49 -51.10
CA TRP A 189 -16.92 9.59 -51.35
C TRP A 189 -16.48 8.18 -51.81
N TRP A 190 -15.29 8.07 -52.42
CA TRP A 190 -14.68 6.81 -52.84
C TRP A 190 -14.31 5.88 -51.66
N GLN A 191 -13.93 6.43 -50.50
CA GLN A 191 -13.63 5.63 -49.29
C GLN A 191 -14.88 5.00 -48.67
N ARG A 192 -16.07 5.56 -48.93
CA ARG A 192 -17.36 4.98 -48.49
C ARG A 192 -17.84 3.88 -49.43
N LEU A 193 -17.53 3.98 -50.71
CA LEU A 193 -17.91 2.99 -51.73
C LEU A 193 -17.11 1.68 -51.62
N TRP A 194 -15.88 1.71 -51.13
CA TRP A 194 -15.04 0.50 -50.99
C TRP A 194 -15.26 -0.30 -49.69
N LYS A 195 -15.89 0.29 -48.67
CA LYS A 195 -16.23 -0.42 -47.42
C LYS A 195 -17.60 -1.11 -47.41
N GLY A 196 -18.34 -1.04 -48.52
CA GLY A 196 -19.67 -1.65 -48.67
C GLY A 196 -19.73 -2.88 -49.59
N ALA A 197 -18.60 -3.37 -50.09
CA ALA A 197 -18.53 -4.60 -50.89
C ALA A 197 -17.92 -5.73 -50.03
N GLY A 198 -18.75 -6.36 -49.22
CA GLY A 198 -18.44 -7.53 -48.40
C GLY A 198 -19.72 -8.20 -47.96
#